data_AF-A0A5C4TIL9-F1
#
_entry.id   AF-A0A5C4TIL9-F1
#
_cell.length_a   1.000
_cell.length_b   1.000
_cell.length_c   1.000
_cell.angle_alpha   90.00
_cell.angle_beta   90.00
_cell.angle_gamma   90.00
#
_symmetry.space_group_name_H-M   'P 1'
#
loop_
_entity.id
_entity.type
_entity.pdbx_description
1 polymer ?
#
loop_
_entity_poly.entity_id
_entity_poly.type
_entity_poly.pdbx_seq_one_letter_code
_entity_poly.pdbx_strand_id
1 'polypeptide(L)' 'MTVEEIDQKLIKLRKFANFVITPLFVALIAAYFIQKKTTPLVIILAVVALLVYVPYGIVVCYYVFKRRKLLKNQ' A
#
# COMPACT_ATOMS: atom_id res chain seq x y z
N MET A 1 -15.21 -18.53 2.29
CA MET A 1 -14.88 -17.10 2.25
C MET A 1 -15.82 -16.44 1.26
N THR A 2 -16.75 -15.61 1.72
CA THR A 2 -17.77 -14.96 0.88
C THR A 2 -17.20 -13.71 0.19
N VAL A 3 -17.90 -13.19 -0.82
CA VAL A 3 -17.50 -11.95 -1.51
C VAL A 3 -17.47 -10.77 -0.53
N GLU A 4 -18.43 -10.69 0.39
CA GLU A 4 -18.50 -9.66 1.43
C GLU A 4 -17.30 -9.68 2.39
N GLU A 5 -16.82 -10.87 2.79
CA GLU A 5 -15.63 -10.99 3.63
C GLU A 5 -14.36 -10.49 2.93
N ILE A 6 -14.26 -10.67 1.60
CA ILE A 6 -13.13 -10.16 0.81
C ILE A 6 -13.22 -8.64 0.69
N ASP A 7 -14.41 -8.09 0.46
CA ASP A 7 -14.60 -6.64 0.39
C ASP A 7 -14.30 -5.96 1.73
N GLN A 8 -14.70 -6.55 2.86
CA GLN A 8 -14.29 -6.06 4.17
C GLN A 8 -12.78 -6.09 4.39
N LYS A 9 -12.08 -7.14 3.95
CA LYS A 9 -10.61 -7.21 4.04
C LYS A 9 -9.94 -6.17 3.13
N LEU A 10 -10.44 -5.96 1.92
CA LEU A 10 -9.96 -4.92 1.02
C LEU A 10 -10.19 -3.51 1.60
N ILE A 11 -11.31 -3.26 2.26
CA ILE A 11 -11.58 -1.99 2.96
C ILE A 11 -10.60 -1.79 4.12
N LYS A 12 -10.33 -2.83 4.93
CA LYS A 12 -9.32 -2.76 6.00
C LYS A 12 -7.92 -2.49 5.44
N LEU A 13 -7.53 -3.17 4.37
CA LEU A 13 -6.27 -2.93 3.66
C LEU A 13 -6.17 -1.49 3.16
N ARG A 14 -7.25 -0.94 2.57
CA ARG A 14 -7.30 0.45 2.15
C ARG A 14 -7.13 1.42 3.32
N LYS A 15 -7.80 1.18 4.45
CA LYS A 15 -7.65 2.01 5.66
C LYS A 15 -6.21 1.97 6.18
N PHE A 16 -5.58 0.79 6.20
CA PHE A 16 -4.18 0.64 6.58
C PHE A 16 -3.25 1.40 5.63
N ALA A 17 -3.47 1.30 4.31
CA ALA A 17 -2.70 2.04 3.33
C ALA A 17 -2.84 3.57 3.52
N ASN A 18 -4.05 4.06 3.74
CA ASN A 18 -4.26 5.48 4.00
C ASN A 18 -3.61 5.95 5.31
N PHE A 19 -3.52 5.09 6.32
CA PHE A 19 -2.91 5.43 7.60
C PHE A 19 -1.38 5.34 7.59
N VAL A 20 -0.80 4.42 6.82
CA VAL A 20 0.65 4.15 6.83
C VAL A 20 1.32 4.58 5.52
N ILE A 21 0.85 4.07 4.38
CA ILE A 21 1.50 4.26 3.09
C ILE A 21 1.36 5.70 2.60
N THR A 22 0.16 6.28 2.69
CA THR A 22 -0.10 7.65 2.24
C THR A 22 0.75 8.70 2.97
N PRO A 23 0.82 8.75 4.31
CA PRO A 23 1.68 9.73 4.98
C PRO A 23 3.18 9.48 4.70
N LEU A 24 3.60 8.23 4.54
CA LEU A 24 4.99 7.92 4.15
C LEU A 24 5.34 8.51 2.77
N PHE A 25 4.42 8.41 1.80
CA PHE A 25 4.60 8.95 0.47
C PHE A 25 4.59 10.48 0.46
N VAL A 26 3.68 11.09 1.22
CA VAL A 26 3.63 12.55 1.39
C VAL A 26 4.92 13.06 2.04
N ALA A 27 5.44 12.35 3.06
CA ALA A 27 6.71 12.69 3.70
C ALA A 27 7.90 12.60 2.72
N LEU A 28 7.93 11.59 1.85
CA LEU A 28 8.95 11.46 0.80
C LEU A 28 8.89 12.59 -0.23
N ILE A 29 7.69 12.93 -0.69
CA ILE A 29 7.49 14.05 -1.64
C ILE A 29 7.90 15.36 -0.98
N ALA A 30 7.47 15.61 0.26
CA ALA A 30 7.84 16.80 1.00
C ALA A 30 9.37 16.88 1.21
N ALA A 31 10.00 15.76 1.56
CA ALA A 31 11.45 15.69 1.72
C ALA A 31 12.19 15.98 0.41
N TYR A 32 11.68 15.52 -0.73
CA TYR A 32 12.25 15.80 -2.05
C TYR A 32 12.22 17.30 -2.39
N PHE A 33 11.11 18.00 -2.13
CA PHE A 33 11.01 19.42 -2.42
C PHE A 33 11.76 20.33 -1.43
N ILE A 34 11.86 19.92 -0.17
CA ILE A 34 12.52 20.71 0.88
C ILE A 34 14.05 20.53 0.82
N GLN A 35 14.55 19.34 0.46
CA GLN A 35 15.98 19.04 0.50
C GLN A 35 16.66 19.30 -0.86
N LYS A 36 17.52 20.32 -0.92
CA LYS A 36 18.43 20.56 -2.06
C LYS A 36 19.47 19.44 -2.28
N LYS A 37 19.74 18.62 -1.25
CA LYS A 37 20.64 17.47 -1.29
C LYS A 37 19.98 16.29 -0.58
N THR A 38 19.95 15.13 -1.22
CA THR A 38 19.37 13.91 -0.66
C THR A 38 20.13 13.49 0.59
N THR A 39 19.50 13.58 1.76
CA THR A 39 20.10 13.10 3.01
C THR A 39 19.96 11.58 3.14
N PRO A 40 20.87 10.91 3.89
CA PRO A 40 20.76 9.47 4.16
C PRO A 40 19.41 9.06 4.75
N LEU A 41 18.77 9.95 5.54
CA LEU A 41 17.45 9.73 6.10
C LEU A 41 16.35 9.59 5.04
N VAL A 42 16.42 10.36 3.95
CA VAL A 42 15.46 10.24 2.84
C VAL A 42 15.64 8.93 2.09
N ILE A 43 16.89 8.46 1.95
CA ILE A 43 17.19 7.16 1.35
C ILE A 43 16.61 6.03 2.20
N ILE A 44 16.81 6.07 3.52
CA ILE A 44 16.22 5.10 4.45
C ILE A 44 14.69 5.14 4.36
N LEU A 45 14.08 6.33 4.36
CA LEU A 45 12.64 6.49 4.24
C LEU A 45 12.10 5.92 2.92
N ALA A 46 12.82 6.10 1.81
CA ALA A 46 12.46 5.55 0.50
C ALA A 46 12.54 4.02 0.47
N VAL A 47 13.57 3.43 1.09
CA VAL A 47 13.70 1.98 1.23
C VAL A 47 12.56 1.42 2.09
N VAL A 48 12.24 2.06 3.21
CA VAL A 48 11.10 1.66 4.05
C VAL A 48 9.79 1.76 3.27
N ALA A 49 9.59 2.81 2.48
CA ALA A 49 8.42 2.95 1.62
C ALA A 49 8.29 1.81 0.62
N LEU A 50 9.38 1.43 -0.05
CA LEU A 50 9.41 0.29 -0.96
C LEU A 50 9.08 -1.03 -0.25
N LEU A 51 9.68 -1.25 0.92
CA LEU A 51 9.44 -2.44 1.73
C LEU A 51 8.00 -2.58 2.23
N VAL A 52 7.29 -1.48 2.46
CA VAL A 52 5.87 -1.51 2.83
C VAL A 52 4.97 -1.63 1.59
N TYR A 53 5.32 -0.94 0.51
CA TYR A 53 4.50 -0.84 -0.69
C TYR A 53 4.43 -2.14 -1.49
N VAL A 54 5.57 -2.80 -1.72
CA VAL A 54 5.65 -4.04 -2.51
C VAL A 54 4.80 -5.17 -1.91
N PRO A 55 4.97 -5.58 -0.63
CA PRO A 55 4.14 -6.63 -0.05
C PRO A 55 2.67 -6.22 0.07
N TYR A 56 2.37 -4.94 0.34
CA TYR A 56 0.98 -4.45 0.32
C TYR A 56 0.32 -4.66 -1.06
N GLY A 57 1.01 -4.27 -2.14
CA GLY A 57 0.56 -4.47 -3.51
C GLY A 57 0.28 -5.93 -3.83
N ILE A 58 1.18 -6.84 -3.43
CA ILE A 58 0.99 -8.29 -3.60
C ILE A 58 -0.26 -8.78 -2.89
N VAL A 59 -0.48 -8.37 -1.63
CA VAL A 59 -1.65 -8.76 -0.83
C VAL A 59 -2.95 -8.24 -1.46
N VAL A 60 -2.99 -6.98 -1.89
CA VAL A 60 -4.17 -6.42 -2.58
C VAL A 60 -4.45 -7.17 -3.88
N CYS A 61 -3.42 -7.39 -4.71
CA CYS A 61 -3.56 -8.15 -5.95
C CYS A 61 -4.10 -9.56 -5.71
N TYR A 62 -3.61 -10.25 -4.68
CA TYR A 62 -4.11 -11.57 -4.29
C TYR A 62 -5.61 -11.54 -3.97
N TYR A 63 -6.07 -10.60 -3.13
CA TYR A 63 -7.49 -10.50 -2.77
C TYR A 63 -8.37 -10.07 -3.95
N VAL A 64 -7.90 -9.16 -4.80
CA VAL A 64 -8.62 -8.76 -6.03
C VAL A 64 -8.76 -9.93 -6.99
N PHE A 65 -7.70 -10.71 -7.20
CA PHE A 65 -7.75 -11.88 -8.08
C PHE A 65 -8.68 -12.97 -7.52
N LYS A 66 -8.62 -13.21 -6.20
CA LYS A 66 -9.51 -14.13 -5.51
C LYS A 66 -10.98 -13.70 -5.62
N ARG A 67 -11.26 -12.40 -5.47
CA ARG A 67 -12.61 -11.82 -5.67
C ARG A 67 -13.13 -12.09 -7.09
N ARG A 68 -12.32 -11.81 -8.11
CA ARG A 68 -12.69 -12.07 -9.52
C ARG A 68 -12.98 -13.55 -9.79
N LYS A 69 -12.20 -14.46 -9.20
CA LYS A 69 -12.43 -15.91 -9.36
C LYS A 69 -13.73 -16.36 -8.72
N LEU A 70 -14.08 -15.82 -7.55
CA LEU A 70 -15.34 -16.15 -6.87
C LEU A 70 -16.55 -15.60 -7.60
N LEU A 71 -16.48 -14.37 -8.13
CA LEU A 71 -17.55 -13.77 -8.92
C LEU A 71 -17.78 -14.45 -10.28
N LYS A 72 -16.77 -15.14 -10.83
CA LYS A 72 -16.90 -15.89 -12.09
C LYS A 72 -17.50 -17.30 -11.90
N ASN A 73 -17.45 -17.81 -10.67
CA ASN A 73 -17.94 -19.14 -10.30
C ASN A 73 -19.31 -19.10 -9.58
N GLN A 74 -19.87 -17.90 -9.39
CA GLN A 74 -21.28 -17.67 -9.06
C GLN A 74 -22.05 -17.39 -10.34
#